data_AF-A0A7W3J568-F1
#
_entry.id   AF-A0A7W3J568-F1
#
_cell.length_a   1.000
_cell.length_b   1.000
_cell.length_c   1.000
_cell.angle_alpha   90.00
_cell.angle_beta   90.00
_cell.angle_gamma   90.00
#
_symmetry.space_group_name_H-M   'P 1'
#
loop_
_entity.id
_entity.type
_entity.pdbx_description
1 polymer ?
#
loop_
_entity_poly.entity_id
_entity_poly.type
_entity_poly.pdbx_seq_one_letter_code
_entity_poly.pdbx_strand_id
1 'polypeptide(L)'
;MTPFRAMRRGYEARFEPVERVVLAKVARDVSAMLREEAGLDLFADGDEPGPSSHHAPGKGQAWANGLLAPDELTDADLARLTGVTGVGRIPTDPAAQRLLPDASKDDADVADEFRRLTQNDVAQAKVDRLEAFAALLDLPSGDDAPSTVGRHGAPPPVRVPREDAEQFAGALTDVRLVIAERLGLKTDDQVMQLTDEIMWDRQAGREIPVATDGRAARRFWSGVFVAAGYAQETLMDVMLAELRGRRPLA
;
A
#
# COMPACT_ATOMS: atom_id res chain seq x y z
N MET A 1 -6.56 18.83 4.06
CA MET A 1 -5.38 19.08 3.17
C MET A 1 -5.55 20.23 2.16
N THR A 2 -4.46 20.69 1.53
CA THR A 2 -4.45 21.57 0.32
C THR A 2 -4.27 20.75 -0.97
N PRO A 3 -4.71 21.24 -2.16
CA PRO A 3 -4.43 20.56 -3.42
C PRO A 3 -2.92 20.48 -3.71
N PHE A 4 -2.49 19.45 -4.44
CA PHE A 4 -1.12 19.34 -4.93
C PHE A 4 -0.73 20.48 -5.86
N ARG A 5 0.55 20.86 -5.81
CA ARG A 5 1.16 21.86 -6.68
C ARG A 5 2.46 21.33 -7.25
N ALA A 6 2.71 21.62 -8.53
CA ALA A 6 3.98 21.31 -9.17
C ALA A 6 5.11 22.17 -8.60
N MET A 7 6.28 21.54 -8.40
CA MET A 7 7.52 22.13 -7.93
C MET A 7 8.67 21.69 -8.84
N ARG A 8 9.83 22.35 -8.71
CA ARG A 8 11.00 22.02 -9.54
C ARG A 8 11.40 20.53 -9.47
N ARG A 9 11.31 19.93 -8.28
CA ARG A 9 11.74 18.55 -8.00
C ARG A 9 10.59 17.54 -7.81
N GLY A 10 9.34 17.90 -8.13
CA GLY A 10 8.20 17.02 -7.91
C GLY A 10 6.94 17.79 -7.57
N TYR A 11 6.18 17.32 -6.59
CA TYR A 11 4.89 17.88 -6.22
C TYR A 11 4.83 18.08 -4.71
N GLU A 12 4.03 19.05 -4.25
CA GLU A 12 3.80 19.23 -2.82
C GLU A 12 2.34 19.50 -2.48
N ALA A 13 1.91 19.02 -1.31
CA ALA A 13 0.63 19.33 -0.69
C ALA A 13 0.79 19.40 0.83
N ARG A 14 -0.07 20.18 1.50
CA ARG A 14 -0.15 20.21 2.96
C ARG A 14 -1.28 19.31 3.41
N PHE A 15 -0.94 18.34 4.25
CA PHE A 15 -1.89 17.49 4.95
C PHE A 15 -1.99 17.94 6.40
N GLU A 16 -3.16 17.79 7.00
CA GLU A 16 -3.30 17.93 8.45
C GLU A 16 -2.47 16.84 9.15
N PRO A 17 -1.92 17.10 10.36
CA PRO A 17 -1.13 16.11 11.07
C PRO A 17 -1.85 14.77 11.23
N VAL A 18 -3.15 14.82 11.55
CA VAL A 18 -3.99 13.63 11.70
C VAL A 18 -4.17 12.88 10.37
N GLU A 19 -4.38 13.58 9.25
CA GLU A 19 -4.49 12.97 7.92
C GLU A 19 -3.22 12.16 7.59
N ARG A 20 -2.03 12.74 7.87
CA ARG A 20 -0.74 12.06 7.63
C ARG A 20 -0.58 10.79 8.44
N VAL A 21 -0.80 10.88 9.75
CA VAL A 21 -0.63 9.75 10.67
C VAL A 21 -1.59 8.62 10.30
N VAL A 22 -2.85 8.96 10.01
CA VAL A 22 -3.88 7.97 9.65
C VAL A 22 -3.54 7.31 8.32
N LEU A 23 -3.22 8.06 7.27
CA LEU A 23 -2.89 7.49 5.96
C LEU A 23 -1.62 6.64 6.01
N ALA A 24 -0.59 7.07 6.75
CA ALA A 24 0.63 6.30 6.93
C ALA A 24 0.37 4.99 7.67
N LYS A 25 -0.43 5.02 8.75
CA LYS A 25 -0.82 3.82 9.48
C LYS A 25 -1.62 2.87 8.59
N VAL A 26 -2.62 3.37 7.87
CA VAL A 26 -3.45 2.55 6.99
C VAL A 26 -2.60 1.91 5.90
N ALA A 27 -1.68 2.63 5.28
CA ALA A 27 -0.80 2.06 4.27
C ALA A 27 0.04 0.90 4.82
N ARG A 28 0.53 0.99 6.07
CA ARG A 28 1.22 -0.10 6.76
C ARG A 28 0.30 -1.27 7.14
N ASP A 29 -0.92 -0.98 7.58
CA ASP A 29 -1.91 -2.02 7.86
C ASP A 29 -2.25 -2.79 6.57
N VAL A 30 -2.35 -2.09 5.43
CA VAL A 30 -2.57 -2.71 4.11
C VAL A 30 -1.35 -3.48 3.62
N SER A 31 -0.13 -2.97 3.84
CA SER A 31 1.09 -3.70 3.48
C SER A 31 1.22 -4.99 4.28
N ALA A 32 0.95 -4.96 5.59
CA ALA A 32 0.93 -6.14 6.46
C ALA A 32 -0.13 -7.17 6.00
N MET A 33 -1.36 -6.72 5.73
CA MET A 33 -2.42 -7.59 5.19
C MET A 33 -1.99 -8.24 3.87
N LEU A 34 -1.37 -7.49 2.95
CA LEU A 34 -0.90 -8.06 1.68
C LEU A 34 0.22 -9.09 1.86
N ARG A 35 1.14 -8.87 2.81
CA ARG A 35 2.20 -9.84 3.11
C ARG A 35 1.62 -11.16 3.60
N GLU A 36 0.66 -11.11 4.51
CA GLU A 36 -0.03 -12.28 5.04
C GLU A 36 -0.82 -13.01 3.93
N GLU A 37 -1.68 -12.28 3.22
CA GLU A 37 -2.60 -12.85 2.21
C GLU A 37 -1.88 -13.39 0.97
N ALA A 38 -0.77 -12.77 0.56
CA ALA A 38 0.07 -13.29 -0.52
C ALA A 38 1.09 -14.33 -0.03
N GLY A 39 1.19 -14.59 1.27
CA GLY A 39 2.17 -15.51 1.85
C GLY A 39 3.62 -15.06 1.67
N LEU A 40 3.87 -13.76 1.59
CA LEU A 40 5.22 -13.19 1.47
C LEU A 40 6.03 -13.39 2.76
N ASP A 41 5.38 -13.45 3.93
CA ASP A 41 6.04 -13.68 5.21
C ASP A 41 6.68 -15.07 5.30
N LEU A 42 6.16 -16.05 4.57
CA LEU A 42 6.75 -17.40 4.48
C LEU A 42 8.12 -17.41 3.78
N PHE A 43 8.45 -16.34 3.06
CA PHE A 43 9.72 -16.18 2.34
C PHE A 43 10.59 -15.04 2.88
N ALA A 44 10.03 -14.20 3.77
CA ALA A 44 10.69 -13.03 4.36
C ALA A 44 11.67 -13.40 5.48
N ASP A 45 11.49 -14.56 6.12
CA ASP A 45 12.50 -15.10 7.03
C ASP A 45 13.66 -15.69 6.22
N GLY A 46 14.71 -14.88 6.12
CA GLY A 46 16.07 -15.39 6.19
C GLY A 46 16.35 -15.88 7.61
N ASP A 47 15.78 -17.04 7.96
CA ASP A 47 16.47 -17.92 8.89
C ASP A 47 17.83 -18.25 8.22
N GLU A 48 18.84 -17.39 8.40
CA GLU A 48 20.17 -17.94 8.60
C GLU A 48 19.98 -18.99 9.69
N PRO A 49 20.35 -20.26 9.47
CA PRO A 49 20.27 -21.24 10.53
C PRO A 49 21.19 -20.74 11.65
N GLY A 50 20.59 -20.12 12.68
CA GLY A 50 21.25 -19.95 13.96
C GLY A 50 21.75 -21.33 14.38
N PRO A 51 22.92 -21.43 15.05
CA PRO A 51 23.57 -22.71 15.32
C PRO A 51 22.54 -23.67 15.91
N SER A 52 22.18 -24.66 15.10
CA SER A 52 21.03 -25.52 15.34
C SER A 52 21.20 -26.22 16.68
N SER A 53 20.22 -26.05 17.58
CA SER A 53 20.04 -26.98 18.69
C SER A 53 19.65 -28.33 18.08
N HIS A 54 20.66 -29.16 17.84
CA HIS A 54 20.56 -30.48 17.23
C HIS A 54 19.43 -31.31 17.84
N HIS A 55 18.34 -31.51 17.10
CA HIS A 55 17.68 -32.81 17.05
C HIS A 55 18.42 -33.62 15.99
N ALA A 56 19.20 -34.61 16.43
CA ALA A 56 19.86 -35.53 15.51
C ALA A 56 18.81 -36.39 14.80
N PRO A 57 18.94 -36.55 13.47
CA PRO A 57 19.01 -37.93 12.97
C PRO A 57 19.99 -38.11 11.82
N GLY A 58 20.56 -39.32 11.75
CA GLY A 58 20.91 -39.97 10.48
C GLY A 58 22.20 -39.51 9.79
N LYS A 59 23.09 -40.46 9.57
CA LYS A 59 24.29 -40.28 8.72
C LYS A 59 23.85 -40.05 7.26
N GLY A 60 24.03 -38.84 6.74
CA GLY A 60 23.88 -38.50 5.32
C GLY A 60 24.88 -37.39 4.97
N GLN A 61 25.64 -37.59 3.90
CA GLN A 61 26.77 -36.74 3.50
C GLN A 61 26.28 -35.49 2.74
N ALA A 62 26.59 -34.30 3.26
CA ALA A 62 26.65 -33.09 2.45
C ALA A 62 27.66 -33.28 1.31
N TRP A 63 27.26 -32.98 0.06
CA TRP A 63 28.15 -33.08 -1.09
C TRP A 63 29.14 -31.91 -1.09
N ALA A 64 30.38 -32.17 -1.52
CA ALA A 64 31.59 -31.36 -1.28
C ALA A 64 31.61 -29.91 -1.81
N ASN A 65 30.52 -29.41 -2.39
CA ASN A 65 30.45 -28.10 -3.05
C ASN A 65 29.46 -27.12 -2.40
N GLY A 66 28.97 -27.39 -1.19
CA GLY A 66 28.05 -26.48 -0.49
C GLY A 66 26.62 -26.46 -1.07
N LEU A 67 26.26 -27.50 -1.84
CA LEU A 67 24.89 -27.71 -2.32
C LEU A 67 24.18 -28.64 -1.33
N LEU A 68 22.98 -28.25 -0.89
CA LEU A 68 22.07 -29.08 -0.10
C LEU A 68 21.77 -30.37 -0.86
N ALA A 69 21.68 -31.50 -0.14
CA ALA A 69 21.22 -32.74 -0.75
C ALA A 69 19.74 -32.60 -1.17
N PRO A 70 19.27 -33.31 -2.21
CA PRO A 70 17.89 -33.16 -2.70
C PRO A 70 16.80 -33.41 -1.65
N ASP A 71 17.10 -34.23 -0.65
CA ASP A 71 16.25 -34.54 0.50
C ASP A 71 16.35 -33.50 1.64
N GLU A 72 17.30 -32.58 1.55
CA GLU A 72 17.47 -31.43 2.45
C GLU A 72 16.89 -30.13 1.86
N LEU A 73 16.54 -30.11 0.57
CA LEU A 73 15.88 -28.96 -0.07
C LEU A 73 14.46 -28.83 0.48
N THR A 74 14.17 -27.69 1.11
CA THR A 74 12.81 -27.35 1.50
C THR A 74 12.00 -26.89 0.28
N ASP A 75 10.67 -26.89 0.40
CA ASP A 75 9.79 -26.29 -0.61
C ASP A 75 10.12 -24.81 -0.86
N ALA A 76 10.61 -24.10 0.15
CA ALA A 76 11.05 -22.70 0.04
C ALA A 76 12.34 -22.56 -0.78
N ASP A 77 13.30 -23.49 -0.62
CA ASP A 77 14.54 -23.49 -1.41
C ASP A 77 14.28 -23.82 -2.87
N LEU A 78 13.38 -24.76 -3.14
CA LEU A 78 12.92 -25.10 -4.49
C LEU A 78 12.21 -23.92 -5.19
N ALA A 79 11.35 -23.20 -4.47
CA ALA A 79 10.71 -22.00 -4.99
C ALA A 79 11.73 -20.91 -5.37
N ARG A 80 12.74 -20.67 -4.50
CA ARG A 80 13.83 -19.72 -4.76
C ARG A 80 14.70 -20.12 -5.96
N LEU A 81 15.04 -21.41 -6.09
CA LEU A 81 15.88 -21.94 -7.17
C LEU A 81 15.19 -21.94 -8.55
N THR A 82 13.87 -22.13 -8.59
CA THR A 82 13.10 -22.22 -9.83
C THR A 82 12.57 -20.88 -10.31
N GLY A 83 12.69 -19.82 -9.51
CA GLY A 83 12.06 -18.52 -9.78
C GLY A 83 10.53 -18.57 -9.72
N VAL A 84 9.95 -19.69 -9.26
CA VAL A 84 8.52 -19.78 -8.96
C VAL A 84 8.31 -19.10 -7.62
N THR A 85 7.86 -17.85 -7.66
CA THR A 85 7.57 -17.06 -6.48
C THR A 85 6.29 -17.58 -5.82
N GLY A 86 6.43 -18.69 -5.09
CA GLY A 86 5.41 -19.27 -4.23
C GLY A 86 4.22 -19.94 -4.92
N VAL A 87 3.43 -20.67 -4.13
CA VAL A 87 2.10 -21.13 -4.54
C VAL A 87 1.20 -19.91 -4.46
N GLY A 88 0.84 -19.30 -5.58
CA GLY A 88 -0.17 -18.24 -5.60
C GLY A 88 -1.42 -18.70 -4.85
N ARG A 89 -1.83 -17.96 -3.83
CA ARG A 89 -3.00 -18.29 -2.98
C ARG A 89 -4.14 -17.35 -3.30
N ILE A 90 -5.37 -17.88 -3.37
CA ILE A 90 -6.55 -17.02 -3.42
C ILE A 90 -6.62 -16.28 -2.07
N PRO A 91 -6.57 -14.94 -2.04
CA PRO A 91 -6.70 -14.20 -0.79
C PRO A 91 -8.04 -14.50 -0.12
N THR A 92 -8.05 -14.64 1.20
CA THR A 92 -9.28 -14.86 1.98
C THR A 92 -9.97 -13.56 2.34
N ASP A 93 -9.21 -12.47 2.51
CA ASP A 93 -9.75 -11.14 2.74
C ASP A 93 -10.31 -10.52 1.44
N PRO A 94 -11.58 -10.09 1.40
CA PRO A 94 -12.18 -9.44 0.22
C PRO A 94 -11.45 -8.18 -0.25
N ALA A 95 -10.80 -7.44 0.66
CA ALA A 95 -10.00 -6.28 0.31
C ALA A 95 -8.69 -6.70 -0.38
N ALA A 96 -8.06 -7.78 0.08
CA ALA A 96 -6.89 -8.34 -0.59
C ALA A 96 -7.26 -8.91 -1.98
N GLN A 97 -8.42 -9.55 -2.13
CA GLN A 97 -8.94 -9.98 -3.44
C GLN A 97 -9.13 -8.81 -4.41
N ARG A 98 -9.56 -7.63 -3.92
CA ARG A 98 -9.64 -6.41 -4.73
C ARG A 98 -8.28 -5.85 -5.13
N LEU A 99 -7.27 -6.00 -4.27
CA LEU A 99 -5.91 -5.55 -4.56
C LEU A 99 -5.17 -6.51 -5.50
N LEU A 100 -5.49 -7.81 -5.44
CA LEU A 100 -4.91 -8.89 -6.22
C LEU A 100 -6.02 -9.60 -7.04
N PRO A 101 -6.66 -8.92 -8.00
CA PRO A 101 -7.75 -9.51 -8.78
C PRO A 101 -7.25 -10.62 -9.69
N ASP A 102 -8.14 -11.58 -10.01
CA ASP A 102 -7.85 -12.61 -10.99
C ASP A 102 -7.53 -12.01 -12.37
N ALA A 103 -6.52 -12.58 -13.03
CA ALA A 103 -6.12 -12.19 -14.39
C ALA A 103 -7.20 -12.57 -15.43
N SER A 104 -8.04 -13.55 -15.13
CA SER A 104 -9.17 -13.98 -15.96
C SER A 104 -10.41 -14.21 -15.09
N LYS A 105 -11.57 -13.71 -15.54
CA LYS A 105 -12.87 -13.95 -14.89
C LYS A 105 -13.59 -15.17 -15.44
N ASP A 106 -13.25 -15.57 -16.66
CA ASP A 106 -13.98 -16.57 -17.44
C ASP A 106 -13.23 -17.91 -17.50
N ASP A 107 -11.97 -17.95 -17.06
CA ASP A 107 -11.10 -19.12 -17.12
C ASP A 107 -10.28 -19.26 -15.83
N ALA A 108 -10.67 -20.25 -15.02
CA ALA A 108 -10.05 -20.51 -13.72
C ALA A 108 -8.64 -21.08 -13.84
N ASP A 109 -8.36 -21.89 -14.87
CA ASP A 109 -7.04 -22.49 -15.07
C ASP A 109 -6.01 -21.40 -15.44
N VAL A 110 -6.42 -20.46 -16.30
CA VAL A 110 -5.62 -19.27 -16.63
C VAL A 110 -5.44 -18.40 -15.39
N ALA A 111 -6.50 -18.14 -14.61
CA ALA A 111 -6.37 -17.36 -13.38
C ALA A 111 -5.36 -17.98 -12.40
N ASP A 112 -5.41 -19.29 -12.19
CA ASP A 112 -4.51 -20.03 -11.31
C ASP A 112 -3.06 -20.03 -11.81
N GLU A 113 -2.84 -20.16 -13.12
CA GLU A 113 -1.50 -20.07 -13.70
C GLU A 113 -0.88 -18.68 -13.55
N PHE A 114 -1.65 -17.63 -13.85
CA PHE A 114 -1.20 -16.26 -13.64
C PHE A 114 -0.90 -15.98 -12.17
N ARG A 115 -1.75 -16.47 -11.26
CA ARG A 115 -1.56 -16.32 -9.81
C ARG A 115 -0.24 -16.94 -9.36
N ARG A 116 0.01 -18.19 -9.77
CA ARG A 116 1.23 -18.93 -9.46
C ARG A 116 2.49 -18.25 -10.00
N LEU A 117 2.40 -17.58 -11.15
CA LEU A 117 3.56 -16.96 -11.79
C LEU A 117 3.81 -15.50 -11.38
N THR A 118 2.78 -14.77 -10.94
CA THR A 118 2.87 -13.29 -10.84
C THR A 118 2.36 -12.70 -9.54
N GLN A 119 1.54 -13.41 -8.76
CA GLN A 119 0.85 -12.80 -7.62
C GLN A 119 1.84 -12.26 -6.59
N ASN A 120 2.91 -13.00 -6.30
CA ASN A 120 3.90 -12.59 -5.29
C ASN A 120 4.65 -11.33 -5.73
N ASP A 121 5.04 -11.22 -7.00
CA ASP A 121 5.72 -10.03 -7.52
C ASP A 121 4.78 -8.81 -7.49
N VAL A 122 3.51 -8.99 -7.86
CA VAL A 122 2.48 -7.94 -7.80
C VAL A 122 2.23 -7.51 -6.36
N ALA A 123 2.14 -8.46 -5.43
CA ALA A 123 1.95 -8.20 -4.01
C ALA A 123 3.17 -7.47 -3.41
N GLN A 124 4.39 -7.92 -3.71
CA GLN A 124 5.62 -7.29 -3.24
C GLN A 124 5.73 -5.85 -3.76
N ALA A 125 5.44 -5.61 -5.05
CA ALA A 125 5.45 -4.26 -5.61
C ALA A 125 4.42 -3.33 -4.96
N LYS A 126 3.25 -3.87 -4.55
CA LYS A 126 2.25 -3.12 -3.78
C LYS A 126 2.73 -2.83 -2.36
N VAL A 127 3.32 -3.81 -1.69
CA VAL A 127 3.91 -3.67 -0.35
C VAL A 127 4.98 -2.58 -0.35
N ASP A 128 5.97 -2.64 -1.25
CA ASP A 128 7.06 -1.67 -1.33
C ASP A 128 6.54 -0.25 -1.56
N ARG A 129 5.57 -0.11 -2.47
CA ARG A 129 4.91 1.17 -2.76
C ARG A 129 4.15 1.73 -1.55
N LEU A 130 3.44 0.89 -0.80
CA LEU A 130 2.70 1.31 0.40
C LEU A 130 3.63 1.73 1.53
N GLU A 131 4.74 1.03 1.72
CA GLU A 131 5.77 1.39 2.71
C GLU A 131 6.45 2.71 2.33
N ALA A 132 6.82 2.90 1.06
CA ALA A 132 7.40 4.16 0.56
C ALA A 132 6.41 5.33 0.72
N PHE A 133 5.12 5.09 0.45
CA PHE A 133 4.06 6.07 0.69
C PHE A 133 3.93 6.44 2.16
N ALA A 134 3.94 5.45 3.06
CA ALA A 134 3.88 5.69 4.50
C ALA A 134 5.10 6.50 4.99
N ALA A 135 6.30 6.17 4.51
CA ALA A 135 7.52 6.89 4.85
C ALA A 135 7.49 8.37 4.42
N LEU A 136 6.93 8.68 3.24
CA LEU A 136 6.75 10.08 2.80
C LEU A 136 5.75 10.87 3.66
N LEU A 137 4.81 10.17 4.31
CA LEU A 137 3.81 10.76 5.18
C LEU A 137 4.28 10.90 6.63
N ASP A 138 5.26 10.13 7.08
CA ASP A 138 5.74 10.21 8.46
C ASP A 138 6.19 11.62 8.83
N LEU A 139 5.77 12.05 10.02
CA LEU A 139 6.23 13.30 10.59
C LEU A 139 7.63 13.08 11.18
N PRO A 140 8.58 14.02 10.97
CA PRO A 140 9.86 13.97 11.66
C PRO A 140 9.63 13.84 13.17
N SER A 141 10.27 12.86 13.80
CA SER A 141 10.12 12.57 15.23
C SER A 141 11.49 12.61 15.90
N GLY A 142 11.59 13.19 17.10
CA GLY A 142 12.82 13.27 17.91
C GLY A 142 13.34 14.69 18.16
N ASP A 143 14.37 14.82 19.00
CA ASP A 143 15.03 16.09 19.36
C ASP A 143 15.77 16.75 18.17
N ASP A 144 16.06 15.96 17.13
CA ASP A 144 16.61 16.41 15.85
C ASP A 144 15.53 16.72 14.80
N ALA A 145 14.23 16.65 15.16
CA ALA A 145 13.17 17.11 14.28
C ALA A 145 13.49 18.56 13.90
N PRO A 146 13.64 18.88 12.60
CA PRO A 146 14.07 20.21 12.23
C PRO A 146 13.09 21.20 12.83
N SER A 147 13.62 22.24 13.49
CA SER A 147 12.86 23.35 14.08
C SER A 147 11.97 24.08 13.07
N THR A 148 11.99 23.66 11.81
CA THR A 148 11.04 23.88 10.74
C THR A 148 9.68 23.22 10.99
N VAL A 149 9.14 23.39 12.19
CA VAL A 149 7.70 23.57 12.26
C VAL A 149 7.41 24.83 11.45
N GLY A 150 6.54 24.75 10.45
CA GLY A 150 6.19 25.89 9.62
C GLY A 150 5.71 27.07 10.49
N ARG A 151 5.66 28.27 9.91
CA ARG A 151 5.08 29.45 10.58
C ARG A 151 3.78 29.04 11.29
N HIS A 152 3.72 29.17 12.61
CA HIS A 152 2.58 28.82 13.49
C HIS A 152 2.37 27.36 13.93
N GLY A 153 3.36 26.47 13.91
CA GLY A 153 3.14 25.12 14.48
C GLY A 153 2.73 24.05 13.47
N ALA A 154 2.60 24.40 12.18
CA ALA A 154 2.13 23.48 11.15
C ALA A 154 3.24 22.54 10.64
N PRO A 155 2.93 21.26 10.34
CA PRO A 155 3.91 20.34 9.78
C PRO A 155 4.40 20.81 8.40
N PRO A 156 5.62 20.41 7.99
CA PRO A 156 6.09 20.67 6.64
C PRO A 156 5.16 20.03 5.60
N PRO A 157 5.04 20.61 4.39
CA PRO A 157 4.28 19.98 3.31
C PRO A 157 4.87 18.61 2.96
N VAL A 158 4.01 17.69 2.57
CA VAL A 158 4.43 16.42 1.96
C VAL A 158 4.97 16.74 0.59
N ARG A 159 6.18 16.28 0.30
CA ARG A 159 6.87 16.46 -0.98
C ARG A 159 7.00 15.11 -1.65
N VAL A 160 6.41 14.96 -2.82
CA VAL A 160 6.46 13.74 -3.62
C VAL A 160 7.44 13.97 -4.76
N PRO A 161 8.60 13.28 -4.80
CA PRO A 161 9.51 13.34 -5.94
C PRO A 161 8.80 12.99 -7.24
N ARG A 162 9.28 13.52 -8.36
CA ARG A 162 8.57 13.38 -9.64
C ARG A 162 8.53 11.92 -10.10
N GLU A 163 9.64 11.22 -9.90
CA GLU A 163 9.85 9.79 -10.14
C GLU A 163 8.92 8.90 -9.30
N ASP A 164 8.49 9.38 -8.13
CA ASP A 164 7.67 8.61 -7.20
C ASP A 164 6.17 8.93 -7.34
N ALA A 165 5.79 9.92 -8.16
CA ALA A 165 4.42 10.43 -8.21
C ALA A 165 3.39 9.38 -8.65
N GLU A 166 3.73 8.54 -9.63
CA GLU A 166 2.87 7.44 -10.07
C GLU A 166 2.72 6.38 -8.98
N GLN A 167 3.80 6.07 -8.25
CA GLN A 167 3.75 5.14 -7.12
C GLN A 167 2.94 5.73 -5.96
N PHE A 168 3.07 7.02 -5.67
CA PHE A 168 2.28 7.69 -4.64
C PHE A 168 0.77 7.67 -4.98
N ALA A 169 0.41 7.93 -6.24
CA ALA A 169 -0.98 7.83 -6.70
C ALA A 169 -1.50 6.37 -6.68
N GLY A 170 -0.64 5.40 -7.00
CA GLY A 170 -0.95 3.98 -6.88
C GLY A 170 -1.23 3.55 -5.44
N ALA A 171 -0.42 4.01 -4.48
CA ALA A 171 -0.64 3.74 -3.05
C ALA A 171 -1.98 4.31 -2.56
N LEU A 172 -2.32 5.55 -2.97
CA LEU A 172 -3.63 6.14 -2.67
C LEU A 172 -4.78 5.30 -3.24
N THR A 173 -4.61 4.73 -4.43
CA THR A 173 -5.59 3.82 -5.03
C THR A 173 -5.75 2.55 -4.18
N ASP A 174 -4.65 1.90 -3.80
CA ASP A 174 -4.69 0.69 -2.96
C ASP A 174 -5.38 0.96 -1.61
N VAL A 175 -5.00 2.05 -0.92
CA VAL A 175 -5.63 2.47 0.34
C VAL A 175 -7.13 2.71 0.17
N ARG A 176 -7.54 3.41 -0.90
CA ARG A 176 -8.95 3.68 -1.18
C ARG A 176 -9.74 2.41 -1.46
N LEU A 177 -9.17 1.44 -2.18
CA LEU A 177 -9.83 0.16 -2.45
C LEU A 177 -10.12 -0.61 -1.15
N VAL A 178 -9.17 -0.63 -0.22
CA VAL A 178 -9.35 -1.30 1.07
C VAL A 178 -10.41 -0.58 1.91
N ILE A 179 -10.32 0.75 2.03
CA ILE A 179 -11.32 1.52 2.80
C ILE A 179 -12.70 1.37 2.17
N ALA A 180 -12.83 1.38 0.84
CA ALA A 180 -14.08 1.17 0.14
C ALA A 180 -14.70 -0.20 0.47
N GLU A 181 -13.91 -1.28 0.44
CA GLU A 181 -14.38 -2.62 0.82
C GLU A 181 -14.88 -2.65 2.27
N ARG A 182 -14.11 -2.09 3.21
CA ARG A 182 -14.51 -2.04 4.63
C ARG A 182 -15.73 -1.16 4.89
N LEU A 183 -15.95 -0.12 4.09
CA LEU A 183 -17.15 0.71 4.12
C LEU A 183 -18.35 0.08 3.38
N GLY A 184 -18.15 -1.03 2.67
CA GLY A 184 -19.18 -1.68 1.86
C GLY A 184 -19.56 -0.89 0.60
N LEU A 185 -18.65 -0.10 0.04
CA LEU A 185 -18.85 0.65 -1.19
C LEU A 185 -18.60 -0.26 -2.41
N LYS A 186 -19.67 -0.62 -3.11
CA LYS A 186 -19.67 -1.55 -4.24
C LYS A 186 -19.90 -0.89 -5.59
N THR A 187 -20.52 0.30 -5.61
CA THR A 187 -20.86 1.02 -6.84
C THR A 187 -20.35 2.46 -6.81
N ASP A 188 -20.19 3.03 -8.00
CA ASP A 188 -19.79 4.43 -8.16
C ASP A 188 -20.85 5.38 -7.58
N ASP A 189 -22.13 5.04 -7.69
CA ASP A 189 -23.23 5.81 -7.09
C ASP A 189 -23.09 5.90 -5.56
N GLN A 190 -22.70 4.82 -4.89
CA GLN A 190 -22.46 4.82 -3.44
C GLN A 190 -21.26 5.69 -3.07
N VAL A 191 -20.21 5.66 -3.90
CA VAL A 191 -19.02 6.49 -3.73
C VAL A 191 -19.37 7.98 -3.90
N MET A 192 -20.15 8.32 -4.92
CA MET A 192 -20.61 9.67 -5.19
C MET A 192 -21.49 10.20 -4.05
N GLN A 193 -22.50 9.42 -3.65
CA GLN A 193 -23.39 9.78 -2.53
C GLN A 193 -22.61 10.03 -1.24
N LEU A 194 -21.65 9.17 -0.91
CA LEU A 194 -20.81 9.33 0.27
C LEU A 194 -19.95 10.60 0.19
N THR A 195 -19.38 10.87 -0.99
CA THR A 195 -18.54 12.04 -1.21
C THR A 195 -19.34 13.32 -1.04
N ASP A 196 -20.54 13.39 -1.63
CA ASP A 196 -21.44 14.53 -1.51
C ASP A 196 -21.85 14.77 -0.05
N GLU A 197 -22.20 13.72 0.70
CA GLU A 197 -22.54 13.80 2.12
C GLU A 197 -21.40 14.43 2.93
N ILE A 198 -20.18 13.90 2.78
CA ILE A 198 -18.99 14.38 3.51
C ILE A 198 -18.62 15.82 3.12
N MET A 199 -18.72 16.17 1.84
CA MET A 199 -18.42 17.52 1.36
C MET A 199 -19.44 18.53 1.88
N TRP A 200 -20.72 18.18 1.85
CA TRP A 200 -21.81 18.99 2.41
C TRP A 200 -21.64 19.21 3.91
N ASP A 201 -21.28 18.18 4.66
CA ASP A 201 -21.02 18.28 6.10
C ASP A 201 -19.85 19.19 6.45
N ARG A 202 -18.74 19.07 5.69
CA ARG A 202 -17.58 19.94 5.85
C ARG A 202 -17.95 21.40 5.58
N GLN A 203 -18.72 21.67 4.52
CA GLN A 203 -19.18 23.02 4.18
C GLN A 203 -20.12 23.60 5.24
N ALA A 204 -20.99 22.76 5.82
CA ALA A 204 -21.91 23.15 6.88
C ALA A 204 -21.24 23.29 8.26
N GLY A 205 -19.93 23.07 8.37
CA GLY A 205 -19.19 23.13 9.65
C GLY A 205 -19.64 22.07 10.66
N ARG A 206 -20.24 20.97 10.20
CA ARG A 206 -20.68 19.89 11.09
C ARG A 206 -19.47 19.08 11.54
N GLU A 207 -19.12 19.22 12.81
CA GLU A 207 -18.03 18.46 13.42
C GLU A 207 -18.28 16.95 13.33
N ILE A 208 -17.19 16.18 13.25
CA ILE A 208 -17.24 14.72 13.39
C ILE A 208 -17.56 14.45 14.86
N PRO A 209 -18.70 13.80 15.20
CA PRO A 209 -18.97 13.44 16.57
C PRO A 209 -17.85 12.56 17.10
N VAL A 210 -17.25 12.94 18.22
CA VAL A 210 -16.30 12.08 18.96
C VAL A 210 -17.11 11.03 19.72
N ALA A 211 -17.79 10.15 18.98
CA ALA A 211 -18.47 8.98 19.55
C ALA A 211 -17.60 7.75 19.33
N THR A 212 -17.63 6.80 20.26
CA THR A 212 -16.88 5.54 20.18
C THR A 212 -17.71 4.41 19.57
N ASP A 213 -18.76 4.76 18.83
CA ASP A 213 -19.65 3.80 18.17
C ASP A 213 -19.28 3.56 16.70
N GLY A 214 -19.91 2.56 16.09
CA GLY A 214 -19.67 2.21 14.69
C GLY A 214 -20.05 3.31 13.70
N ARG A 215 -20.93 4.25 14.08
CA ARG A 215 -21.36 5.35 13.20
C ARG A 215 -20.28 6.41 13.10
N ALA A 216 -19.68 6.79 14.22
CA ALA A 216 -18.54 7.69 14.24
C ALA A 216 -17.32 7.08 13.52
N ALA A 217 -17.04 5.80 13.73
CA ALA A 217 -15.99 5.09 12.99
C ALA A 217 -16.24 5.11 11.48
N ARG A 218 -17.45 4.78 11.02
CA ARG A 218 -17.82 4.84 9.60
C ARG A 218 -17.59 6.24 9.03
N ARG A 219 -18.08 7.28 9.71
CA ARG A 219 -17.96 8.67 9.28
C ARG A 219 -16.50 9.13 9.18
N PHE A 220 -15.67 8.75 10.16
CA PHE A 220 -14.24 9.00 10.13
C PHE A 220 -13.60 8.37 8.89
N TRP A 221 -13.83 7.07 8.66
CA TRP A 221 -13.28 6.35 7.51
C TRP A 221 -13.80 6.88 6.17
N SER A 222 -15.05 7.34 6.10
CA SER A 222 -15.59 8.05 4.94
C SER A 222 -14.86 9.36 4.67
N GLY A 223 -14.53 10.12 5.72
CA GLY A 223 -13.70 11.32 5.63
C GLY A 223 -12.30 11.01 5.08
N VAL A 224 -11.65 9.95 5.59
CA VAL A 224 -10.34 9.50 5.10
C VAL A 224 -10.39 9.06 3.63
N PHE A 225 -11.43 8.31 3.24
CA PHE A 225 -11.66 7.87 1.87
C PHE A 225 -11.78 9.06 0.89
N VAL A 226 -12.61 10.06 1.24
CA VAL A 226 -12.79 11.27 0.43
C VAL A 226 -11.51 12.09 0.36
N ALA A 227 -10.80 12.23 1.50
CA ALA A 227 -9.51 12.92 1.55
C ALA A 227 -8.47 12.26 0.63
N ALA A 228 -8.33 10.93 0.69
CA ALA A 228 -7.42 10.19 -0.20
C ALA A 228 -7.80 10.34 -1.68
N GLY A 229 -9.11 10.37 -1.99
CA GLY A 229 -9.60 10.64 -3.35
C GLY A 229 -9.21 12.02 -3.86
N TYR A 230 -9.42 13.05 -3.04
CA TYR A 230 -9.03 14.43 -3.37
C TYR A 230 -7.50 14.58 -3.52
N ALA A 231 -6.72 13.91 -2.68
CA ALA A 231 -5.26 13.88 -2.81
C ALA A 231 -4.83 13.29 -4.16
N GLN A 232 -5.44 12.16 -4.55
CA GLN A 232 -5.15 11.47 -5.80
C GLN A 232 -5.55 12.32 -7.01
N GLU A 233 -6.77 12.86 -7.02
CA GLU A 233 -7.29 13.71 -8.10
C GLU A 233 -6.37 14.91 -8.34
N THR A 234 -6.07 15.67 -7.28
CA THR A 234 -5.25 16.88 -7.42
C THR A 234 -3.80 16.58 -7.79
N LEU A 235 -3.25 15.42 -7.40
CA LEU A 235 -1.93 14.97 -7.86
C LEU A 235 -1.96 14.60 -9.35
N MET A 236 -2.96 13.83 -9.78
CA MET A 236 -3.11 13.42 -11.18
C MET A 236 -3.32 14.63 -12.10
N ASP A 237 -4.08 15.63 -11.67
CA ASP A 237 -4.28 16.86 -12.43
C ASP A 237 -2.97 17.60 -12.71
N VAL A 238 -2.12 17.77 -11.70
CA VAL A 238 -0.83 18.44 -11.87
C VAL A 238 0.16 17.61 -12.69
N MET A 239 0.15 16.28 -12.55
CA MET A 239 0.94 15.36 -13.37
C MET A 239 0.53 15.46 -14.86
N LEU A 240 -0.77 15.43 -15.15
CA LEU A 240 -1.30 15.54 -16.51
C LEU A 240 -1.04 16.91 -17.13
N ALA A 241 -1.17 17.98 -16.34
CA ALA A 241 -0.84 19.33 -16.79
C ALA A 241 0.66 19.44 -17.17
N GLU A 242 1.56 18.88 -16.36
CA GLU A 242 2.99 18.85 -16.65
C GLU A 242 3.29 18.03 -17.91
N LEU A 243 2.69 16.84 -18.08
CA LEU A 243 2.85 16.01 -19.28
C LEU A 243 2.38 16.73 -20.56
N ARG A 244 1.25 17.45 -20.50
CA ARG A 244 0.74 18.23 -21.63
C ARG A 244 1.68 19.40 -21.98
N GLY A 245 2.25 20.06 -20.98
CA GLY A 245 3.22 21.14 -21.18
C GLY A 245 4.58 20.69 -21.71
N ARG A 246 4.92 19.39 -21.59
CA ARG A 246 6.19 18.81 -22.07
C ARG A 246 6.14 18.29 -23.51
N ARG A 247 4.97 18.20 -24.15
CA ARG A 247 4.91 17.78 -25.56
C ARG A 247 5.72 18.75 -26.43
N PRO A 248 6.68 18.27 -27.25
CA PRO A 248 7.37 19.15 -28.17
C PRO A 248 6.38 19.73 -29.18
N LEU A 249 6.52 21.03 -29.47
CA LEU A 249 5.91 21.62 -30.66
C LEU A 249 6.42 20.80 -31.86
N ALA A 250 5.48 20.20 -32.58
CA ALA A 250 5.75 19.41 -33.78
C ALA A 250 6.52 20.22 -34.85
#